data_AF-A0A7S0LU43-F1
#
_entry.id   AF-A0A7S0LU43-F1
#
_cell.length_a   1.000
_cell.length_b   1.000
_cell.length_c   1.000
_cell.angle_alpha   90.00
_cell.angle_beta   90.00
_cell.angle_gamma   90.00
#
_symmetry.space_group_name_H-M   'P 1'
#
loop_
_entity.id
_entity.type
_entity.pdbx_description
1 polymer ?
#
loop_
_entity_poly.entity_id
_entity_poly.type
_entity_poly.pdbx_seq_one_letter_code
_entity_poly.pdbx_strand_id
1 'polypeptide(L)'
;QLYVGDRGMARVINVLLTAAVASVCAQFGMDQMPKKPKSAPLPDDLKYLKCETCKRMVTEAVRQASSLSTQSAVEDMLEKVCDADADGKEGRGSEGIWMSELDISKKGQALVLSHRGAGHCRRECRTIAKVCDGVLGRLDADEIAEVIRDGAREGTSAGMMAQRVCTKMAGVCKKGKVPLWPEGKVRKDETFKPKDKKDLETW
;
A
#
# COMPACT_ATOMS: atom_id res chain seq x y z
N GLN A 1 -50.46 -34.38 58.48
CA GLN A 1 -50.12 -33.70 59.75
C GLN A 1 -49.64 -32.31 59.36
N LEU A 2 -50.53 -31.30 59.23
CA LEU A 2 -51.08 -30.45 60.29
C LEU A 2 -50.00 -30.04 61.30
N TYR A 3 -49.60 -28.77 61.29
CA TYR A 3 -49.92 -27.77 62.33
C TYR A 3 -49.18 -26.48 61.94
N VAL A 4 -49.92 -25.36 61.77
CA VAL A 4 -49.94 -24.20 62.70
C VAL A 4 -48.56 -23.53 62.77
N GLY A 5 -48.41 -22.24 62.52
CA GLY A 5 -49.31 -21.12 62.65
C GLY A 5 -48.43 -19.91 62.95
N ASP A 6 -48.85 -18.81 62.38
CA ASP A 6 -48.19 -17.52 62.28
C ASP A 6 -47.88 -16.83 63.64
N ARG A 7 -46.90 -15.89 63.57
CA ARG A 7 -46.63 -14.71 64.42
C ARG A 7 -45.80 -14.81 65.71
N GLY A 8 -44.87 -13.85 65.82
CA GLY A 8 -44.34 -13.35 67.10
C GLY A 8 -42.85 -12.99 67.05
N MET A 9 -42.42 -12.08 66.17
CA MET A 9 -42.07 -10.69 66.50
C MET A 9 -40.82 -10.48 67.39
N ALA A 10 -39.83 -9.84 66.75
CA ALA A 10 -38.76 -9.00 67.29
C ALA A 10 -37.62 -9.64 68.08
N ARG A 11 -36.40 -9.54 67.52
CA ARG A 11 -35.27 -8.87 68.17
C ARG A 11 -34.09 -8.66 67.21
N VAL A 12 -33.91 -7.38 66.87
CA VAL A 12 -32.66 -6.62 66.70
C VAL A 12 -31.37 -7.45 66.65
N ILE A 13 -30.74 -7.54 65.47
CA ILE A 13 -29.28 -7.65 65.35
C ILE A 13 -28.83 -6.80 64.17
N ASN A 14 -28.05 -5.77 64.48
CA ASN A 14 -27.26 -5.00 63.53
C ASN A 14 -26.24 -5.94 62.88
N VAL A 15 -26.39 -6.23 61.59
CA VAL A 15 -25.37 -6.91 60.79
C VAL A 15 -25.01 -6.02 59.60
N LEU A 16 -23.76 -5.56 59.67
CA LEU A 16 -22.92 -5.01 58.60
C LEU A 16 -23.40 -5.39 57.19
N LEU A 17 -23.78 -4.39 56.40
CA LEU A 17 -23.81 -4.51 54.94
C LEU A 17 -22.87 -3.48 54.33
N THR A 18 -21.77 -3.98 53.78
CA THR A 18 -20.89 -3.33 52.83
C THR A 18 -21.64 -3.09 51.52
N ALA A 19 -21.48 -1.90 50.94
CA ALA A 19 -21.68 -1.71 49.51
C ALA A 19 -20.69 -0.63 49.02
N ALA A 20 -19.59 -1.11 48.46
CA ALA A 20 -18.61 -0.32 47.74
C ALA A 20 -19.28 0.32 46.51
N VAL A 21 -19.36 1.64 46.49
CA VAL A 21 -19.81 2.40 45.32
C VAL A 21 -18.79 3.51 45.05
N ALA A 22 -17.70 3.16 44.35
CA ALA A 22 -16.86 4.11 43.61
C ALA A 22 -15.73 3.37 42.85
N SER A 23 -16.06 2.65 41.77
CA SER A 23 -15.06 2.32 40.75
C SER A 23 -15.72 1.91 39.44
N VAL A 24 -16.38 2.85 38.78
CA VAL A 24 -16.76 2.71 37.36
C VAL A 24 -16.58 4.07 36.70
N CYS A 25 -15.35 4.46 36.40
CA CYS A 25 -15.04 5.55 35.46
C CYS A 25 -13.53 5.52 35.11
N ALA A 26 -13.08 4.52 34.34
CA ALA A 26 -11.86 4.61 33.52
C ALA A 26 -11.68 3.35 32.65
N GLN A 27 -12.66 3.03 31.81
CA GLN A 27 -12.46 2.15 30.66
C GLN A 27 -13.08 2.80 29.42
N PHE A 28 -12.76 4.07 29.20
CA PHE A 28 -12.89 4.63 27.86
C PHE A 28 -11.57 4.36 27.16
N GLY A 29 -11.59 3.37 26.25
CA GLY A 29 -10.46 3.09 25.37
C GLY A 29 -10.02 4.38 24.68
N MET A 30 -8.76 4.72 24.84
CA MET A 30 -8.09 5.76 24.07
C MET A 30 -7.83 5.25 22.66
N ASP A 31 -8.86 4.91 21.90
CA ASP A 31 -8.70 4.38 20.55
C ASP A 31 -9.81 4.92 19.65
N GLN A 32 -9.59 6.12 19.14
CA GLN A 32 -9.89 6.54 17.76
C GLN A 32 -9.57 8.04 17.64
N MET A 33 -8.29 8.42 17.75
CA MET A 33 -7.87 9.67 17.11
C MET A 33 -8.10 9.49 15.59
N PRO A 34 -8.77 10.44 14.90
CA PRO A 34 -8.95 10.35 13.46
C PRO A 34 -7.59 10.16 12.77
N LYS A 35 -7.41 9.03 12.07
CA LYS A 35 -6.20 8.81 11.27
C LYS A 35 -6.05 9.96 10.30
N LYS A 36 -4.86 10.58 10.25
CA LYS A 36 -4.59 11.70 9.34
C LYS A 36 -4.98 11.29 7.91
N PRO A 37 -5.67 12.16 7.16
CA PRO A 37 -6.08 11.84 5.80
C PRO A 37 -4.85 11.53 4.94
N LYS A 38 -4.94 10.44 4.18
CA LYS A 38 -3.90 10.02 3.24
C LYS A 38 -3.66 11.12 2.20
N SER A 39 -2.39 11.33 1.83
CA SER A 39 -2.03 12.36 0.86
C SER A 39 -2.70 12.12 -0.51
N ALA A 40 -3.12 13.17 -1.21
CA ALA A 40 -3.66 13.01 -2.56
C ALA A 40 -2.53 12.91 -3.61
N PRO A 41 -2.70 12.10 -4.68
CA PRO A 41 -1.80 12.10 -5.83
C PRO A 41 -1.62 13.49 -6.46
N LEU A 42 -0.62 13.63 -7.33
CA LEU A 42 -0.34 14.80 -8.17
C LEU A 42 -0.98 14.58 -9.55
N PRO A 43 -2.17 15.15 -9.83
CA PRO A 43 -2.90 14.84 -11.07
C PRO A 43 -2.15 15.24 -12.35
N ASP A 44 -1.37 16.32 -12.26
CA ASP A 44 -0.57 16.86 -13.35
C ASP A 44 0.51 15.89 -13.84
N ASP A 45 1.00 15.00 -12.98
CA ASP A 45 2.11 14.09 -13.30
C ASP A 45 1.64 12.80 -13.98
N LEU A 46 0.38 12.40 -13.74
CA LEU A 46 -0.16 11.07 -14.06
C LEU A 46 0.09 10.62 -15.50
N LYS A 47 -0.13 11.51 -16.48
CA LYS A 47 -0.01 11.14 -17.90
C LYS A 47 1.44 11.00 -18.37
N TYR A 48 2.38 11.67 -17.70
CA TYR A 48 3.79 11.67 -18.07
C TYR A 48 4.54 10.47 -17.49
N LEU A 49 4.01 9.86 -16.42
CA LEU A 49 4.66 8.76 -15.71
C LEU A 49 4.28 7.35 -16.19
N LYS A 50 3.20 7.20 -16.98
CA LYS A 50 2.67 5.87 -17.35
C LYS A 50 3.72 4.89 -17.86
N CYS A 51 4.58 5.33 -18.78
CA CYS A 51 5.60 4.44 -19.33
C CYS A 51 6.66 4.06 -18.29
N GLU A 52 7.15 5.04 -17.54
CA GLU A 52 8.20 4.83 -16.54
C GLU A 52 7.72 3.95 -15.39
N THR A 53 6.53 4.24 -14.85
CA THR A 53 5.89 3.44 -13.81
C THR A 53 5.60 2.02 -14.28
N CYS A 54 5.14 1.83 -15.53
CA CYS A 54 4.95 0.48 -16.06
C CYS A 54 6.24 -0.32 -16.07
N LYS A 55 7.34 0.26 -16.59
CA LYS A 55 8.62 -0.45 -16.65
C LYS A 55 9.11 -0.83 -15.26
N ARG A 56 8.96 0.07 -14.29
CA ARG A 56 9.34 -0.21 -12.90
C ARG A 56 8.46 -1.28 -12.26
N MET A 57 7.14 -1.17 -12.39
CA MET A 57 6.17 -2.17 -11.93
C MET A 57 6.52 -3.57 -12.46
N VAL A 58 6.76 -3.71 -13.76
CA VAL A 58 7.12 -5.01 -14.36
C VAL A 58 8.47 -5.51 -13.83
N THR A 59 9.44 -4.63 -13.62
CA THR A 59 10.73 -5.00 -13.04
C THR A 59 10.57 -5.56 -11.63
N GLU A 60 9.75 -4.92 -10.79
CA GLU A 60 9.47 -5.40 -9.44
C GLU A 60 8.65 -6.69 -9.45
N ALA A 61 7.65 -6.80 -10.33
CA ALA A 61 6.84 -8.00 -10.48
C ALA A 61 7.68 -9.23 -10.86
N VAL A 62 8.59 -9.09 -11.84
CA VAL A 62 9.51 -10.18 -12.24
C VAL A 62 10.46 -10.55 -11.09
N ARG A 63 10.99 -9.55 -10.38
CA ARG A 63 11.88 -9.79 -9.22
C ARG A 63 11.15 -10.60 -8.14
N GLN A 64 9.92 -10.22 -7.80
CA GLN A 64 9.13 -10.88 -6.77
C GLN A 64 8.62 -12.25 -7.21
N ALA A 65 8.23 -12.40 -8.48
CA ALA A 65 7.78 -13.68 -9.03
C ALA A 65 8.87 -14.76 -9.07
N SER A 66 10.15 -14.38 -9.03
CA SER A 66 11.28 -15.34 -9.05
C SER A 66 11.27 -16.31 -7.86
N SER A 67 10.63 -15.94 -6.75
CA SER A 67 10.46 -16.80 -5.57
C SER A 67 9.10 -17.50 -5.49
N LEU A 68 8.23 -17.35 -6.49
CA LEU A 68 6.87 -17.89 -6.49
C LEU A 68 6.77 -19.10 -7.43
N SER A 69 6.06 -20.14 -7.00
CA SER A 69 5.98 -21.42 -7.72
C SER A 69 4.68 -21.65 -8.49
N THR A 70 3.63 -20.88 -8.21
CA THR A 70 2.30 -21.06 -8.80
C THR A 70 1.81 -19.79 -9.47
N GLN A 71 0.91 -19.94 -10.45
CA GLN A 71 0.23 -18.81 -11.07
C GLN A 71 -0.56 -17.98 -10.05
N SER A 72 -1.33 -18.64 -9.19
CA SER A 72 -2.14 -17.97 -8.16
C SER A 72 -1.30 -17.09 -7.23
N ALA A 73 -0.09 -17.51 -6.88
CA ALA A 73 0.81 -16.70 -6.07
C ALA A 73 1.28 -15.44 -6.82
N VAL A 74 1.49 -15.54 -8.14
CA VAL A 74 1.82 -14.37 -8.99
C VAL A 74 0.62 -13.43 -9.11
N GLU A 75 -0.60 -13.95 -9.25
CA GLU A 75 -1.84 -13.16 -9.23
C GLU A 75 -1.98 -12.38 -7.91
N ASP A 76 -1.89 -13.06 -6.77
CA ASP A 76 -1.94 -12.45 -5.44
C ASP A 76 -0.87 -11.36 -5.24
N MET A 77 0.31 -11.55 -5.81
CA MET A 77 1.40 -10.56 -5.78
C MET A 77 1.07 -9.35 -6.65
N LEU A 78 0.56 -9.58 -7.86
CA LEU A 78 0.19 -8.51 -8.80
C LEU A 78 -0.94 -7.64 -8.26
N GLU A 79 -1.88 -8.19 -7.49
CA GLU A 79 -2.92 -7.40 -6.82
C GLU A 79 -2.35 -6.38 -5.83
N LYS A 80 -1.16 -6.63 -5.26
CA LYS A 80 -0.53 -5.82 -4.21
C LYS A 80 0.67 -5.01 -4.70
N VAL A 81 1.18 -5.28 -5.90
CA VAL A 81 2.37 -4.60 -6.45
C VAL A 81 2.20 -3.08 -6.59
N CYS A 82 0.95 -2.60 -6.67
CA CYS A 82 0.60 -1.18 -6.75
C CYS A 82 0.03 -0.61 -5.42
N ASP A 83 0.09 -1.35 -4.31
CA ASP A 83 -0.44 -0.87 -3.02
C ASP A 83 0.47 0.20 -2.38
N ALA A 84 -0.03 1.43 -2.31
CA ALA A 84 0.67 2.57 -1.71
C ALA A 84 0.82 2.47 -0.19
N ASP A 85 0.05 1.61 0.47
CA ASP A 85 0.05 1.43 1.91
C ASP A 85 0.80 0.16 2.36
N ALA A 86 1.44 -0.53 1.40
CA ALA A 86 2.34 -1.64 1.62
C ALA A 86 3.49 -1.26 2.58
N ASP A 87 3.65 -2.05 3.64
CA ASP A 87 4.75 -1.88 4.58
C ASP A 87 5.33 -3.18 5.13
N GLY A 88 4.91 -4.33 4.60
CA GLY A 88 5.44 -5.64 4.99
C GLY A 88 4.86 -6.20 6.29
N LYS A 89 3.93 -5.49 6.94
CA LYS A 89 3.27 -5.96 8.16
C LYS A 89 2.10 -6.88 7.83
N GLU A 90 1.63 -7.61 8.83
CA GLU A 90 0.48 -8.49 8.70
C GLU A 90 -0.73 -7.75 8.08
N GLY A 91 -1.27 -8.32 7.00
CA GLY A 91 -2.38 -7.74 6.23
C GLY A 91 -2.02 -6.56 5.32
N ARG A 92 -0.76 -6.09 5.31
CA ARG A 92 -0.27 -4.98 4.48
C ARG A 92 1.06 -5.38 3.86
N GLY A 93 0.97 -6.16 2.78
CA GLY A 93 2.07 -6.85 2.12
C GLY A 93 3.27 -5.97 1.77
N SER A 94 4.32 -6.60 1.21
CA SER A 94 5.58 -5.92 0.89
C SER A 94 5.69 -5.55 -0.59
N GLU A 95 4.75 -6.01 -1.41
CA GLU A 95 4.85 -6.02 -2.86
C GLU A 95 4.88 -4.61 -3.45
N GLY A 96 4.20 -3.65 -2.81
CA GLY A 96 4.12 -2.24 -3.20
C GLY A 96 5.16 -1.31 -2.54
N ILE A 97 6.02 -1.81 -1.64
CA ILE A 97 6.99 -0.99 -0.87
C ILE A 97 7.89 -0.16 -1.79
N TRP A 98 8.26 -0.71 -2.95
CA TRP A 98 9.15 -0.08 -3.92
C TRP A 98 8.75 1.35 -4.30
N MET A 99 7.46 1.69 -4.28
CA MET A 99 6.99 3.04 -4.62
C MET A 99 7.41 4.09 -3.60
N SER A 100 7.48 3.70 -2.32
CA SER A 100 7.93 4.57 -1.23
C SER A 100 9.43 4.87 -1.29
N GLU A 101 10.17 4.09 -2.08
CA GLU A 101 11.62 4.26 -2.26
C GLU A 101 11.99 5.18 -3.41
N LEU A 102 10.99 5.69 -4.12
CA LEU A 102 11.13 6.45 -5.34
C LEU A 102 10.68 7.89 -5.15
N ASP A 103 11.32 8.74 -5.94
CA ASP A 103 11.05 10.17 -6.07
C ASP A 103 10.85 10.47 -7.56
N ILE A 104 9.90 11.34 -7.87
CA ILE A 104 9.63 11.74 -9.24
C ILE A 104 10.50 12.95 -9.54
N SER A 105 11.49 12.79 -10.42
CA SER A 105 12.35 13.89 -10.83
C SER A 105 12.14 14.27 -12.29
N LYS A 106 12.47 15.52 -12.64
CA LYS A 106 12.43 16.01 -14.01
C LYS A 106 13.81 15.89 -14.65
N LYS A 107 13.93 15.14 -15.75
CA LYS A 107 15.14 15.07 -16.60
C LYS A 107 14.81 15.58 -18.00
N GLY A 108 15.25 16.80 -18.32
CA GLY A 108 14.83 17.49 -19.54
C GLY A 108 13.31 17.71 -19.53
N GLN A 109 12.62 17.18 -20.54
CA GLN A 109 11.15 17.21 -20.62
C GLN A 109 10.49 15.89 -20.14
N ALA A 110 11.24 14.94 -19.58
CA ALA A 110 10.67 13.71 -19.03
C ALA A 110 10.51 13.81 -17.51
N LEU A 111 9.44 13.20 -16.98
CA LEU A 111 9.40 12.81 -15.57
C LEU A 111 9.93 11.39 -15.46
N VAL A 112 10.85 11.16 -14.53
CA VAL A 112 11.50 9.87 -14.32
C VAL A 112 11.41 9.46 -12.86
N LEU A 113 11.49 8.16 -12.59
CA LEU A 113 11.52 7.62 -11.24
C LEU A 113 12.96 7.45 -10.79
N SER A 114 13.32 8.06 -9.67
CA SER A 114 14.67 8.04 -9.11
C SER A 114 14.67 7.38 -7.75
N HIS A 115 15.55 6.40 -7.54
CA HIS A 115 15.64 5.72 -6.25
C HIS A 115 16.33 6.59 -5.20
N ARG A 116 15.72 6.69 -4.02
CA ARG A 116 16.19 7.49 -2.88
C ARG A 116 16.38 6.67 -1.60
N GLY A 117 16.06 5.38 -1.63
CA GLY A 117 16.01 4.51 -0.45
C GLY A 117 14.68 4.62 0.29
N ALA A 118 14.55 3.95 1.43
CA ALA A 118 13.31 3.87 2.22
C ALA A 118 12.70 5.24 2.57
N GLY A 119 11.45 5.47 2.16
CA GLY A 119 10.74 6.74 2.38
C GLY A 119 9.35 6.58 2.98
N HIS A 120 8.81 7.69 3.47
CA HIS A 120 7.40 7.78 3.83
C HIS A 120 6.56 7.94 2.56
N CYS A 121 5.55 7.09 2.35
CA CYS A 121 4.66 7.20 1.18
C CYS A 121 3.76 8.44 1.28
N ARG A 122 4.07 9.46 0.48
CA ARG A 122 3.33 10.73 0.41
C ARG A 122 2.71 10.94 -0.98
N ARG A 123 2.67 12.17 -1.49
CA ARG A 123 1.97 12.49 -2.73
C ARG A 123 2.60 11.83 -3.95
N GLU A 124 3.93 11.81 -4.04
CA GLU A 124 4.62 11.22 -5.19
C GLU A 124 4.48 9.71 -5.24
N CYS A 125 4.74 9.02 -4.13
CA CYS A 125 4.46 7.58 -3.99
C CYS A 125 3.01 7.24 -4.38
N ARG A 126 2.02 8.00 -3.91
CA ARG A 126 0.61 7.79 -4.29
C ARG A 126 0.29 8.15 -5.73
N THR A 127 1.09 9.02 -6.35
CA THR A 127 1.02 9.29 -7.79
C THR A 127 1.53 8.10 -8.58
N ILE A 128 2.64 7.50 -8.15
CA ILE A 128 3.18 6.27 -8.74
C ILE A 128 2.15 5.14 -8.61
N ALA A 129 1.58 4.92 -7.42
CA ALA A 129 0.54 3.92 -7.18
C ALA A 129 -0.69 4.12 -8.09
N LYS A 130 -1.22 5.35 -8.17
CA LYS A 130 -2.34 5.70 -9.05
C LYS A 130 -2.05 5.39 -10.52
N VAL A 131 -0.81 5.63 -10.96
CA VAL A 131 -0.38 5.31 -12.32
C VAL A 131 -0.19 3.80 -12.51
N CYS A 132 0.37 3.12 -11.50
CA CYS A 132 0.56 1.67 -11.47
C CYS A 132 -0.78 0.96 -11.63
N ASP A 133 -1.77 1.25 -10.79
CA ASP A 133 -3.14 0.72 -10.89
C ASP A 133 -3.74 0.98 -12.27
N GLY A 134 -3.58 2.21 -12.78
CA GLY A 134 -4.11 2.60 -14.09
C GLY A 134 -3.40 1.96 -15.29
N VAL A 135 -2.21 1.41 -15.10
CA VAL A 135 -1.48 0.61 -16.10
C VAL A 135 -1.87 -0.86 -15.95
N LEU A 136 -1.85 -1.39 -14.73
CA LEU A 136 -2.20 -2.78 -14.42
C LEU A 136 -3.63 -3.09 -14.85
N GLY A 137 -4.59 -2.20 -14.57
CA GLY A 137 -5.98 -2.35 -15.00
C GLY A 137 -6.23 -2.25 -16.52
N ARG A 138 -5.18 -2.07 -17.34
CA ARG A 138 -5.25 -2.20 -18.81
C ARG A 138 -4.84 -3.58 -19.31
N LEU A 139 -4.29 -4.39 -18.42
CA LEU A 139 -3.79 -5.72 -18.71
C LEU A 139 -4.87 -6.72 -18.33
N ASP A 140 -5.00 -7.78 -19.12
CA ASP A 140 -5.76 -8.95 -18.71
C ASP A 140 -5.00 -9.64 -17.55
N ALA A 141 -5.71 -9.94 -16.46
CA ALA A 141 -5.10 -10.39 -15.21
C ALA A 141 -4.43 -11.76 -15.36
N ASP A 142 -5.11 -12.69 -16.04
CA ASP A 142 -4.60 -14.04 -16.29
C ASP A 142 -3.40 -13.98 -17.24
N GLU A 143 -3.50 -13.19 -18.32
CA GLU A 143 -2.42 -13.04 -19.30
C GLU A 143 -1.16 -12.43 -18.66
N ILE A 144 -1.29 -11.38 -17.84
CA ILE A 144 -0.12 -10.77 -17.21
C ILE A 144 0.51 -11.68 -16.15
N ALA A 145 -0.29 -12.43 -15.39
CA ALA A 145 0.22 -13.38 -14.42
C ALA A 145 1.03 -14.51 -15.08
N GLU A 146 0.51 -15.07 -16.18
CA GLU A 146 1.21 -16.06 -17.00
C GLU A 146 2.51 -15.49 -17.56
N VAL A 147 2.46 -14.32 -18.20
CA VAL A 147 3.64 -13.68 -18.78
C VAL A 147 4.72 -13.44 -17.73
N ILE A 148 4.37 -12.88 -16.56
CA ILE A 148 5.33 -12.60 -15.50
C ILE A 148 5.92 -13.90 -14.93
N ARG A 149 5.09 -14.90 -14.65
CA ARG A 149 5.53 -16.20 -14.12
C ARG A 149 6.50 -16.90 -15.06
N ASP A 150 6.11 -17.04 -16.33
CA ASP A 150 6.91 -17.77 -17.31
C ASP A 150 8.20 -17.01 -17.62
N GLY A 151 8.12 -15.69 -17.75
CA GLY A 151 9.29 -14.84 -17.92
C GLY A 151 10.28 -14.95 -16.75
N ALA A 152 9.80 -14.99 -15.51
CA ALA A 152 10.65 -15.19 -14.33
C ALA A 152 11.29 -16.59 -14.31
N ARG A 153 10.52 -17.64 -14.63
CA ARG A 153 11.00 -19.03 -14.67
C ARG A 153 12.03 -19.27 -15.76
N GLU A 154 11.84 -18.67 -16.94
CA GLU A 154 12.74 -18.77 -18.09
C GLU A 154 13.99 -17.89 -17.95
N GLY A 155 14.07 -17.05 -16.92
CA GLY A 155 15.19 -16.12 -16.74
C GLY A 155 15.19 -14.97 -17.75
N THR A 156 14.01 -14.61 -18.30
CA THR A 156 13.88 -13.45 -19.18
C THR A 156 14.22 -12.18 -18.41
N SER A 157 15.09 -11.35 -18.96
CA SER A 157 15.49 -10.12 -18.28
C SER A 157 14.30 -9.18 -18.05
N ALA A 158 14.28 -8.50 -16.90
CA ALA A 158 13.23 -7.54 -16.55
C ALA A 158 13.02 -6.46 -17.62
N GLY A 159 14.08 -6.06 -18.34
CA GLY A 159 13.99 -5.10 -19.43
C GLY A 159 13.21 -5.64 -20.64
N MET A 160 13.41 -6.91 -21.02
CA MET A 160 12.66 -7.55 -22.10
C MET A 160 11.18 -7.74 -21.70
N MET A 161 10.94 -8.15 -20.44
CA MET A 161 9.60 -8.25 -19.87
C MET A 161 8.88 -6.90 -19.89
N ALA A 162 9.53 -5.84 -19.41
CA ALA A 162 9.00 -4.48 -19.43
C ALA A 162 8.72 -4.01 -20.87
N GLN A 163 9.57 -4.35 -21.84
CA GLN A 163 9.32 -4.02 -23.23
C GLN A 163 8.07 -4.71 -23.78
N ARG A 164 7.90 -6.02 -23.54
CA ARG A 164 6.71 -6.79 -23.92
C ARG A 164 5.45 -6.20 -23.28
N VAL A 165 5.43 -6.12 -21.95
CA VAL A 165 4.24 -5.69 -21.19
C VAL A 165 3.91 -4.22 -21.49
N CYS A 166 4.86 -3.30 -21.34
CA CYS A 166 4.54 -1.88 -21.39
C CYS A 166 4.34 -1.33 -22.80
N THR A 167 4.93 -1.97 -23.81
CA THR A 167 4.80 -1.51 -25.21
C THR A 167 3.71 -2.27 -25.95
N LYS A 168 3.65 -3.61 -25.81
CA LYS A 168 2.73 -4.45 -26.58
C LYS A 168 1.40 -4.64 -25.87
N MET A 169 1.41 -5.01 -24.59
CA MET A 169 0.19 -5.32 -23.83
C MET A 169 -0.50 -4.03 -23.34
N ALA A 170 0.13 -3.26 -22.46
CA ALA A 170 -0.45 -2.03 -21.91
C ALA A 170 -0.45 -0.84 -22.90
N GLY A 171 0.46 -0.86 -23.89
CA GLY A 171 0.56 0.17 -24.92
C GLY A 171 0.94 1.58 -24.43
N VAL A 172 1.53 1.70 -23.24
CA VAL A 172 1.87 2.99 -22.60
C VAL A 172 3.28 3.49 -22.96
N CYS A 173 4.16 2.62 -23.46
CA CYS A 173 5.52 2.95 -23.84
C CYS A 173 5.74 3.06 -25.37
N LYS A 174 4.72 3.48 -26.13
CA LYS A 174 4.84 3.61 -27.59
C LYS A 174 5.86 4.70 -27.96
N LYS A 175 6.90 4.31 -28.70
CA LYS A 175 7.95 5.23 -29.20
C LYS A 175 7.32 6.43 -29.91
N GLY A 176 7.78 7.63 -29.57
CA GLY A 176 7.28 8.90 -30.13
C GLY A 176 5.89 9.32 -29.63
N LYS A 177 5.22 8.53 -28.77
CA LYS A 177 3.89 8.85 -28.23
C LYS A 177 3.88 9.03 -26.70
N VAL A 178 5.02 8.83 -26.03
CA VAL A 178 5.15 9.10 -24.60
C VAL A 178 5.04 10.61 -24.38
N PRO A 179 4.07 11.10 -23.57
CA PRO A 179 3.90 12.54 -23.34
C PRO A 179 5.15 13.17 -22.72
N LEU A 180 5.51 14.36 -23.20
CA LEU A 180 6.58 15.16 -22.64
C LEU A 180 6.01 16.25 -21.74
N TRP A 181 6.69 16.50 -20.62
CA TRP A 181 6.40 17.60 -19.73
C TRP A 181 6.48 18.93 -20.49
N PRO A 182 5.49 19.84 -20.37
CA PRO A 182 5.45 21.05 -21.16
C PRO A 182 6.67 21.94 -20.91
N GLU A 183 7.22 22.49 -22.00
CA GLU A 183 8.32 23.44 -21.93
C GLU A 183 7.92 24.69 -21.12
N GLY A 184 8.85 25.24 -20.35
CA GLY A 184 8.61 26.37 -19.45
C GLY A 184 7.72 26.09 -18.23
N LYS A 185 6.95 24.98 -18.20
CA LYS A 185 6.15 24.63 -17.02
C LYS A 185 7.05 24.17 -15.87
N VAL A 186 6.97 24.86 -14.73
CA VAL A 186 7.60 24.44 -13.48
C VAL A 186 6.77 23.31 -12.87
N ARG A 187 7.41 22.18 -12.57
CA ARG A 187 6.81 21.11 -11.77
C ARG A 187 7.01 21.46 -10.29
N LYS A 188 5.94 21.36 -9.49
CA LYS A 188 6.05 21.47 -8.04
C LYS A 188 6.44 20.11 -7.47
N ASP A 189 7.71 20.00 -7.10
CA ASP A 189 8.31 18.78 -6.55
C ASP A 189 7.90 18.56 -5.08
N GLU A 190 7.68 17.31 -4.67
CA GLU A 190 7.52 16.98 -3.26
C GLU A 190 8.88 16.60 -2.67
N THR A 191 9.32 17.27 -1.60
CA THR A 191 10.58 16.87 -0.95
C THR A 191 10.52 15.43 -0.46
N PHE A 192 11.38 14.54 -0.95
CA PHE A 192 11.50 13.18 -0.42
C PHE A 192 11.67 13.17 1.12
N LYS A 193 10.93 12.32 1.82
CA LYS A 193 11.02 12.16 3.28
C LYS A 193 11.54 10.76 3.60
N PRO A 194 12.86 10.62 3.85
CA PRO A 194 13.42 9.33 4.22
C PRO A 194 12.87 8.88 5.57
N LYS A 195 12.72 7.56 5.72
CA LYS A 195 12.48 6.93 7.02
C LYS A 195 13.74 7.06 7.87
N ASP A 196 13.58 7.40 9.14
CA ASP A 196 14.70 7.40 10.09
C ASP A 196 14.96 5.99 10.66
N LYS A 197 15.97 5.84 11.54
CA LYS A 197 16.31 4.54 12.12
C LYS A 197 15.14 3.91 12.88
N LYS A 198 14.38 4.72 13.62
CA LYS A 198 13.23 4.25 14.40
C LYS A 198 12.10 3.80 13.48
N ASP A 199 11.87 4.55 12.40
CA ASP A 199 10.92 4.17 11.37
C ASP A 199 11.29 2.84 10.73
N LEU A 200 12.58 2.57 10.50
CA LEU A 200 13.09 1.33 9.90
C LEU A 200 13.05 0.14 10.85
N GLU A 201 13.37 0.31 12.13
CA GLU A 201 13.29 -0.75 13.16
C GLU A 201 11.85 -1.25 13.37
N THR A 202 10.88 -0.39 13.08
CA THR A 202 9.45 -0.68 13.22
C THR A 202 8.75 -0.85 11.87
N TRP A 203 9.50 -0.89 10.77
CA TRP A 203 8.96 -1.03 9.42
C TRP A 203 8.61 -2.49 9.16
#